data_AF-A0A0X3BML3-F1
#
_entry.id   AF-A0A0X3BML3-F1
#
_cell.length_a   1.000
_cell.length_b   1.000
_cell.length_c   1.000
_cell.angle_alpha   90.00
_cell.angle_beta   90.00
_cell.angle_gamma   90.00
#
_symmetry.space_group_name_H-M   'P 1'
#
loop_
_entity.id
_entity.type
_entity.pdbx_description
1 polymer ?
#
loop_
_entity_poly.entity_id
_entity_poly.type
_entity_poly.pdbx_seq_one_letter_code
_entity_poly.pdbx_strand_id
1 'polypeptide(L)' 'MAKPIELGLTLEGEDARRFHEYMERPTYTDDARKLIRLAAWDAQNRRL' A
#
# COMPACT_ATOMS: atom_id res chain seq x y z
N MET A 1 -25.75 -4.52 8.90
CA MET A 1 -24.86 -3.41 9.32
C MET A 1 -23.43 -3.82 8.99
N ALA A 2 -22.69 -3.00 8.23
CA ALA A 2 -21.29 -3.29 7.94
C ALA A 2 -20.50 -3.22 9.25
N LYS A 3 -19.68 -4.23 9.53
CA LYS A 3 -18.82 -4.24 10.72
C LYS A 3 -17.87 -3.04 10.63
N PRO A 4 -17.60 -2.31 11.73
CA PRO A 4 -16.61 -1.25 11.73
C PRO A 4 -15.27 -1.82 11.25
N ILE A 5 -14.60 -1.11 10.37
CA ILE A 5 -13.25 -1.47 9.93
C ILE A 5 -12.37 -1.39 11.18
N GLU A 6 -11.89 -2.53 11.66
CA GLU A 6 -10.98 -2.59 12.79
C GLU A 6 -9.68 -1.87 12.40
N LEU A 7 -9.49 -0.67 12.96
CA LEU A 7 -8.29 0.13 12.80
C LEU A 7 -7.17 -0.53 13.60
N GLY A 8 -6.44 -1.45 12.95
CA GLY A 8 -5.31 -2.09 13.59
C GLY A 8 -4.85 -3.36 12.89
N LEU A 9 -4.49 -3.27 11.61
CA LEU A 9 -3.66 -4.31 11.01
C LEU A 9 -2.21 -4.07 11.47
N THR A 10 -1.93 -4.38 12.73
CA THR A 10 -0.55 -4.37 13.25
C THR A 10 0.12 -5.64 12.75
N LEU A 11 1.02 -5.48 11.78
CA LEU A 11 1.90 -6.57 11.38
C LEU A 11 2.94 -6.74 12.49
N GLU A 12 3.05 -7.95 13.04
CA GLU A 12 4.04 -8.30 14.05
C GLU A 12 4.87 -9.51 13.60
N GLY A 13 6.02 -9.72 14.24
CA GLY A 13 6.86 -10.89 13.99
C GLY A 13 7.29 -11.04 12.53
N GLU A 14 7.02 -12.21 11.96
CA GLU A 14 7.45 -12.54 10.59
C GLU A 14 6.76 -11.70 9.52
N ASP A 15 5.48 -11.38 9.70
CA ASP A 15 4.73 -10.59 8.71
C ASP A 15 5.23 -9.15 8.63
N ALA A 16 5.61 -8.57 9.77
CA ALA A 16 6.26 -7.25 9.82
C ALA A 16 7.58 -7.26 9.06
N ARG A 17 8.40 -8.30 9.28
CA ARG A 17 9.69 -8.47 8.60
C ARG A 17 9.50 -8.62 7.10
N ARG A 18 8.59 -9.50 6.66
CA ARG A 18 8.29 -9.73 5.24
C ARG A 18 7.75 -8.49 4.55
N PHE A 19 6.92 -7.72 5.24
CA PHE A 19 6.43 -6.44 4.73
C PHE A 19 7.58 -5.44 4.59
N HIS A 20 8.50 -5.37 5.56
CA HIS A 20 9.67 -4.51 5.47
C HIS A 20 10.58 -4.90 4.29
N GLU A 21 10.90 -6.19 4.15
CA GLU A 21 11.68 -6.72 3.03
C GLU A 21 11.01 -6.42 1.67
N TYR A 22 9.68 -6.54 1.61
CA TYR A 22 8.90 -6.18 0.43
C TYR A 22 8.97 -4.68 0.12
N MET A 23 8.93 -3.81 1.13
CA MET A 23 9.06 -2.36 0.94
C MET A 23 10.46 -1.96 0.44
N GLU A 24 11.51 -2.66 0.87
CA GLU A 24 12.88 -2.44 0.39
C GLU A 24 13.10 -2.91 -1.05
N ARG A 25 12.52 -4.05 -1.43
CA ARG A 25 12.64 -4.62 -2.78
C ARG A 25 11.27 -5.05 -3.30
N PRO A 26 10.43 -4.09 -3.70
CA PRO A 26 9.07 -4.42 -4.06
C PRO A 26 9.02 -5.14 -5.40
N THR A 27 8.49 -6.35 -5.38
CA THR A 27 8.25 -7.17 -6.56
C THR A 27 6.91 -6.78 -7.19
N TYR A 28 6.74 -5.50 -7.52
CA TYR A 28 5.52 -5.02 -8.16
C TYR A 28 5.39 -5.60 -9.56
N THR A 29 4.19 -6.06 -9.91
CA THR A 29 3.80 -6.30 -11.30
C THR A 29 3.71 -4.97 -12.06
N ASP A 30 3.77 -5.00 -13.38
CA ASP A 30 3.63 -3.79 -14.20
C ASP A 30 2.30 -3.06 -13.97
N ASP A 31 1.22 -3.81 -13.75
CA ASP A 31 -0.08 -3.24 -13.39
C ASP A 31 -0.05 -2.50 -12.05
N ALA A 32 0.59 -3.08 -11.02
CA ALA A 32 0.74 -2.43 -9.73
C ALA A 32 1.54 -1.12 -9.84
N ARG A 33 2.62 -1.11 -10.64
CA ARG A 33 3.39 0.10 -10.92
C ARG A 33 2.55 1.17 -11.63
N LYS A 34 1.71 0.76 -12.58
CA LYS A 34 0.80 1.67 -13.29
C LYS A 34 -0.21 2.30 -12.34
N LEU A 35 -0.80 1.51 -11.44
CA LEU A 35 -1.75 2.01 -10.44
C LEU A 35 -1.11 3.02 -9.48
N ILE A 36 0.08 2.73 -8.97
CA ILE A 36 0.81 3.66 -8.09
C ILE A 36 1.09 4.99 -8.80
N ARG A 37 1.52 4.95 -10.07
CA ARG A 37 1.75 6.16 -10.87
C ARG A 37 0.47 6.96 -11.10
N LEU A 38 -0.64 6.30 -11.40
CA LEU A 38 -1.93 6.95 -11.59
C LEU A 38 -2.40 7.62 -10.30
N ALA A 39 -2.26 6.94 -9.16
CA ALA A 39 -2.62 7.51 -7.86
C ALA A 39 -1.73 8.71 -7.49
N ALA A 40 -0.42 8.64 -7.76
CA ALA A 40 0.49 9.76 -7.53
C ALA A 40 0.16 10.96 -8.44
N TRP A 41 -0.17 10.70 -9.71
CA TRP A 41 -0.60 11.73 -10.66
C TRP A 41 -1.94 12.37 -10.25
N ASP A 42 -2.93 11.57 -9.86
CA ASP A 42 -4.22 12.06 -9.35
C ASP A 42 -4.03 12.93 -8.10
N ALA A 43 -3.21 12.49 -7.14
CA ALA A 43 -2.91 13.25 -5.92
C ALA A 43 -2.20 14.59 -6.21
N GLN A 44 -1.31 14.63 -7.21
CA GLN A 44 -0.66 15.87 -7.63
C GLN A 44 -1.63 16.84 -8.31
N ASN A 45 -2.53 16.34 -9.16
CA ASN A 45 -3.52 17.17 -9.85
C ASN A 45 -4.72 17.56 -8.97
N ARG A 46 -4.98 16.81 -7.89
CA ARG A 46 -6.01 17.10 -6.89
C ARG A 46 -5.52 18.01 -5.75
N ARG A 47 -4.33 18.60 -5.85
CA ARG A 47 -3.96 19.75 -4.98
C ARG A 47 -4.86 20.94 -5.33
N LEU A 48 -6.06 20.94 -4.73
CA LEU A 48 -6.89 22.10 -4.40
C LEU A 48 -6.29 22.84 -3.20
#